data_AF-A0A9D0XYC4-F1
#
_entry.id   AF-A0A9D0XYC4-F1
#
_cell.length_a   1.000
_cell.length_b   1.000
_cell.length_c   1.000
_cell.angle_alpha   90.00
_cell.angle_beta   90.00
_cell.angle_gamma   90.00
#
_symmetry.space_group_name_H-M   'P 1'
#
loop_
_entity.id
_entity.type
_entity.pdbx_description
1 polymer ?
#
loop_
_entity_poly.entity_id
_entity_poly.type
_entity_poly.pdbx_seq_one_letter_code
_entity_poly.pdbx_strand_id
1 'polypeptide(L)'
;MKDKLQDIIDYLLSVVEDPFPRYILKKEILKETPTTEDINAIHMSKWYKQLADEQWEDGTWGRFHSQDSKAAIKQKFVTTENALGRARQLSLTRVAPIQQVMTSTATRGQMALIMYRLLRK
;
A
#
# COMPACT_ATOMS: atom_id res chain seq x y z
N MET A 1 18.03 13.82 -16.76
CA MET A 1 17.81 12.35 -16.62
C MET A 1 16.46 11.95 -17.19
N LYS A 2 15.37 12.64 -16.80
CA LYS A 2 14.03 12.48 -17.36
C LYS A 2 14.00 12.55 -18.89
N ASP A 3 14.67 13.54 -19.47
CA ASP A 3 14.72 13.77 -20.92
C ASP A 3 15.34 12.60 -21.72
N LYS A 4 16.20 11.78 -21.10
CA LYS A 4 16.81 10.60 -21.75
C LYS A 4 15.92 9.36 -21.68
N LEU A 5 14.86 9.40 -20.88
CA LEU A 5 13.96 8.27 -20.63
C LEU A 5 12.53 8.56 -21.11
N GLN A 6 12.29 9.72 -21.71
CA GLN A 6 10.94 10.18 -22.03
C GLN A 6 10.20 9.21 -22.95
N ASP A 7 10.84 8.74 -24.02
CA ASP A 7 10.25 7.78 -24.96
C ASP A 7 9.84 6.46 -24.27
N ILE A 8 10.64 6.02 -23.29
CA ILE A 8 10.37 4.79 -22.51
C ILE A 8 9.20 5.03 -21.55
N ILE A 9 9.18 6.19 -20.88
CA ILE A 9 8.10 6.58 -19.98
C ILE A 9 6.78 6.65 -20.75
N ASP A 10 6.77 7.31 -21.91
CA ASP A 10 5.58 7.47 -22.74
C ASP A 10 5.09 6.12 -23.26
N TYR A 11 6.01 5.25 -23.70
CA TYR A 11 5.69 3.88 -24.06
C TYR A 11 5.05 3.12 -22.90
N LEU A 12 5.69 3.09 -21.73
CA LEU A 12 5.17 2.38 -20.55
C LEU A 12 3.80 2.92 -20.10
N LEU A 13 3.60 4.24 -20.13
CA LEU A 13 2.32 4.85 -19.80
C LEU A 13 1.24 4.52 -20.83
N SER A 14 1.60 4.28 -22.10
CA SER A 14 0.66 3.92 -23.16
C SER A 14 0.25 2.44 -23.16
N VAL A 15 1.16 1.53 -22.76
CA VAL A 15 0.91 0.08 -22.87
C VAL A 15 0.48 -0.59 -21.57
N VAL A 16 0.77 0.03 -20.42
CA VAL A 16 0.44 -0.59 -19.13
C VAL A 16 -0.99 -0.26 -18.75
N GLU A 17 -1.84 -1.29 -18.71
CA GLU A 17 -3.25 -1.17 -18.31
C GLU A 17 -3.43 -1.12 -16.79
N ASP A 18 -2.62 -1.89 -16.04
CA ASP A 18 -2.70 -1.94 -14.58
C ASP A 18 -2.31 -0.57 -13.98
N PRO A 19 -3.11 -0.03 -13.04
CA PRO A 19 -2.87 1.31 -12.51
C PRO A 19 -1.65 1.38 -11.58
N PHE A 20 -1.23 0.28 -10.94
CA PHE A 20 -0.15 0.32 -9.96
C PHE A 20 1.24 0.59 -10.55
N PRO A 21 1.67 -0.05 -11.64
CA PRO A 21 2.95 0.30 -12.26
C PRO A 21 3.03 1.77 -12.69
N ARG A 22 1.93 2.33 -13.22
CA ARG A 22 1.86 3.76 -13.57
C ARG A 22 1.98 4.64 -12.32
N TYR A 23 1.26 4.29 -11.26
CA TYR A 23 1.32 4.98 -9.97
C TYR A 23 2.73 4.97 -9.37
N ILE A 24 3.38 3.78 -9.33
CA ILE A 24 4.74 3.61 -8.79
C ILE A 24 5.75 4.38 -9.65
N LEU A 25 5.64 4.32 -10.97
CA LEU A 25 6.51 5.07 -11.88
C LEU A 25 6.42 6.57 -11.58
N LYS A 26 5.22 7.13 -11.56
CA LYS A 26 4.99 8.56 -11.26
C LYS A 26 5.54 8.94 -9.88
N LYS A 27 5.15 8.20 -8.84
CA LYS A 27 5.49 8.53 -7.45
C LYS A 27 6.95 8.29 -7.10
N GLU A 28 7.48 7.10 -7.39
CA GLU A 28 8.77 6.67 -6.89
C GLU A 28 9.92 6.98 -7.84
N ILE A 29 9.68 6.99 -9.16
CA ILE A 29 10.73 7.21 -10.16
C ILE A 29 10.73 8.66 -10.63
N LEU A 30 9.58 9.18 -11.05
CA LEU A 30 9.45 10.55 -11.57
C LEU A 30 9.35 11.59 -10.45
N LYS A 31 9.12 11.15 -9.21
CA LYS A 31 8.92 11.99 -8.01
C LYS A 31 7.78 13.01 -8.19
N GLU A 32 6.76 12.62 -8.95
CA GLU A 32 5.54 13.39 -9.15
C GLU A 32 4.52 13.08 -8.06
N THR A 33 3.69 14.07 -7.74
CA THR A 33 2.53 13.87 -6.87
C THR A 33 1.44 13.18 -7.69
N PRO A 34 0.97 11.98 -7.30
CA PRO A 34 -0.12 11.30 -7.98
C PRO A 34 -1.39 12.15 -8.00
N THR A 35 -2.12 12.17 -9.11
CA THR A 35 -3.37 12.92 -9.23
C THR A 35 -4.53 12.17 -8.58
N THR A 36 -5.68 12.83 -8.41
CA THR A 36 -6.90 12.19 -7.91
C THR A 36 -7.33 11.02 -8.79
N GLU A 37 -7.15 11.12 -10.10
CA GLU A 37 -7.46 10.06 -11.07
C GLU A 37 -6.53 8.85 -10.88
N ASP A 38 -5.24 9.09 -10.64
CA ASP A 38 -4.28 8.01 -10.33
C ASP A 38 -4.70 7.27 -9.05
N ILE A 39 -5.10 8.01 -8.02
CA ILE A 39 -5.58 7.44 -6.75
C ILE A 39 -6.88 6.63 -6.94
N ASN A 40 -7.85 7.17 -7.68
CA ASN A 40 -9.09 6.47 -7.96
C ASN A 40 -8.84 5.19 -8.77
N ALA A 41 -7.91 5.23 -9.74
CA ALA A 41 -7.56 4.07 -10.54
C ALA A 41 -6.94 2.95 -9.69
N ILE A 42 -6.01 3.27 -8.80
CA ILE A 42 -5.44 2.25 -7.89
C ILE A 42 -6.48 1.69 -6.93
N HIS A 43 -7.44 2.50 -6.43
CA HIS A 43 -8.52 2.03 -5.56
C HIS A 43 -9.44 1.00 -6.24
N MET A 44 -9.63 1.12 -7.55
CA MET A 44 -10.44 0.17 -8.32
C MET A 44 -9.68 -1.12 -8.67
N SER A 45 -8.36 -1.14 -8.51
CA SER A 45 -7.52 -2.28 -8.86
C SER A 45 -7.73 -3.48 -7.93
N LYS A 46 -7.51 -4.68 -8.46
CA LYS A 46 -7.57 -5.93 -7.69
C LYS A 46 -6.60 -5.93 -6.50
N TRP A 47 -5.45 -5.28 -6.63
CA TRP A 47 -4.38 -5.29 -5.62
C TRP A 47 -4.74 -4.44 -4.41
N TYR A 48 -5.40 -3.31 -4.66
CA TYR A 48 -5.93 -2.47 -3.58
C TYR A 48 -7.10 -3.17 -2.89
N LYS A 49 -8.06 -3.70 -3.66
CA LYS A 49 -9.22 -4.42 -3.12
C LYS A 49 -8.80 -5.60 -2.25
N GLN A 50 -7.77 -6.35 -2.65
CA GLN A 50 -7.25 -7.44 -1.82
C GLN A 50 -6.83 -6.98 -0.40
N LEU A 51 -6.24 -5.79 -0.26
CA LEU A 51 -5.91 -5.22 1.03
C LEU A 51 -7.15 -4.69 1.75
N ALA A 52 -7.99 -3.93 1.05
CA ALA A 52 -9.18 -3.32 1.64
C ALA A 52 -10.20 -4.34 2.14
N ASP A 53 -10.46 -5.41 1.38
CA ASP A 53 -11.48 -6.42 1.68
C ASP A 53 -11.11 -7.29 2.88
N GLU A 54 -9.81 -7.44 3.17
CA GLU A 54 -9.31 -8.23 4.31
C GLU A 54 -9.00 -7.38 5.54
N GLN A 55 -9.19 -6.06 5.44
CA GLN A 55 -9.01 -5.14 6.56
C GLN A 55 -10.14 -5.29 7.57
N TRP A 56 -9.79 -5.43 8.85
CA TRP A 56 -10.73 -5.50 9.95
C TRP A 56 -11.29 -4.11 10.26
N GLU A 57 -12.41 -4.05 10.99
CA GLU A 57 -13.05 -2.79 11.38
C GLU A 57 -12.12 -1.88 12.22
N ASP A 58 -11.14 -2.45 12.91
CA ASP A 58 -10.11 -1.73 13.67
C ASP A 58 -8.95 -1.20 12.80
N GLY A 59 -8.98 -1.47 11.49
CA GLY A 59 -7.96 -1.08 10.54
C GLY A 59 -6.77 -2.03 10.43
N THR A 60 -6.79 -3.18 11.09
CA THR A 60 -5.71 -4.19 11.05
C THR A 60 -6.03 -5.34 10.10
N TRP A 61 -5.11 -6.29 9.94
CA TRP A 61 -5.34 -7.57 9.23
C TRP A 61 -5.15 -8.74 10.20
N GLY A 62 -5.58 -8.55 11.44
CA GLY A 62 -5.30 -9.45 12.56
C GLY A 62 -4.04 -9.08 13.34
N ARG A 63 -3.52 -10.05 14.10
CA ARG A 63 -2.41 -9.81 15.03
C ARG A 63 -1.16 -9.34 14.31
N PHE A 64 -0.33 -8.56 15.01
CA PHE A 64 0.83 -7.91 14.38
C PHE A 64 1.90 -8.91 13.92
N HIS A 65 2.26 -9.88 14.77
CA HIS A 65 3.31 -10.88 14.49
C HIS A 65 2.89 -12.34 14.72
N SER A 66 1.80 -12.61 15.45
CA SER A 66 1.40 -13.98 15.75
C SER A 66 0.37 -14.47 14.75
N GLN A 67 0.73 -15.52 14.02
CA GLN A 67 -0.18 -16.20 13.10
C GLN A 67 -1.22 -16.99 13.90
N ASP A 68 -2.50 -16.67 13.73
CA ASP A 68 -3.57 -17.56 14.16
C ASP A 68 -3.82 -18.57 13.04
N SER A 69 -3.49 -19.84 13.27
CA SER A 69 -3.63 -20.92 12.29
C SER A 69 -5.07 -21.07 11.77
N LYS A 70 -6.09 -20.65 12.53
CA LYS A 70 -7.49 -20.64 12.08
C LYS A 70 -7.79 -19.46 11.15
N ALA A 71 -7.16 -18.31 11.38
CA ALA A 71 -7.26 -17.14 10.48
C ALA A 71 -6.50 -17.38 9.16
N ALA A 72 -5.38 -18.11 9.22
CA ALA A 72 -4.57 -18.47 8.04
C ALA A 72 -5.33 -19.25 6.96
N ILE A 73 -6.43 -19.91 7.32
CA ILE A 73 -7.26 -20.70 6.40
C ILE A 73 -8.22 -19.81 5.60
N LYS A 74 -8.54 -18.60 6.10
CA LYS A 74 -9.61 -17.73 5.55
C LYS A 74 -9.11 -16.39 5.01
N GLN A 75 -7.88 -15.99 5.32
CA GLN A 75 -7.30 -14.69 4.96
C GLN A 75 -5.98 -14.87 4.21
N LYS A 76 -5.73 -14.04 3.20
CA LYS A 76 -4.44 -14.00 2.51
C LYS A 76 -3.41 -13.24 3.35
N PHE A 77 -3.84 -12.26 4.14
CA PHE A 77 -3.00 -11.55 5.10
C PHE A 77 -3.32 -12.00 6.53
N VAL A 78 -2.51 -12.91 7.06
CA VAL A 78 -2.70 -13.46 8.41
C VAL A 78 -2.15 -12.56 9.51
N THR A 79 -1.27 -11.62 9.14
CA THR A 79 -0.69 -10.65 10.06
C THR A 79 -0.72 -9.25 9.47
N THR A 80 -0.83 -8.27 10.36
CA THR A 80 -0.73 -6.86 9.97
C THR A 80 0.64 -6.53 9.36
N GLU A 81 1.72 -7.17 9.80
CA GLU A 81 3.05 -7.01 9.18
C GLU A 81 3.07 -7.43 7.71
N ASN A 82 2.44 -8.56 7.36
CA ASN A 82 2.37 -9.03 5.97
C ASN A 82 1.55 -8.08 5.09
N ALA A 83 0.41 -7.58 5.60
CA ALA A 83 -0.41 -6.59 4.90
C ALA A 83 0.35 -5.27 4.69
N LEU A 84 1.07 -4.78 5.71
CA LEU A 84 1.89 -3.58 5.61
C LEU A 84 3.07 -3.76 4.64
N GLY A 85 3.70 -4.94 4.63
CA GLY A 85 4.71 -5.31 3.65
C GLY A 85 4.17 -5.23 2.23
N ARG A 86 2.96 -5.77 1.99
CA ARG A 86 2.30 -5.71 0.69
C ARG A 86 1.93 -4.27 0.29
N ALA A 87 1.38 -3.49 1.22
CA ALA A 87 1.07 -2.07 0.98
C ALA A 87 2.33 -1.28 0.58
N ARG A 88 3.48 -1.56 1.22
CA ARG A 88 4.76 -0.94 0.86
C ARG A 88 5.23 -1.32 -0.54
N GLN A 89 5.13 -2.59 -0.92
CA GLN A 89 5.49 -3.04 -2.28
C GLN A 89 4.65 -2.32 -3.36
N LEU A 90 3.43 -1.92 -3.01
CA LEU A 90 2.51 -1.15 -3.85
C LEU A 90 2.73 0.37 -3.75
N SER A 91 3.79 0.82 -3.06
CA SER A 91 4.09 2.22 -2.77
C SER A 91 2.95 2.96 -2.08
N LEU A 92 2.10 2.27 -1.32
CA LEU A 92 1.01 2.86 -0.53
C LEU A 92 1.54 3.38 0.80
N THR A 93 2.39 4.40 0.74
CA THR A 93 2.82 5.17 1.90
C THR A 93 1.84 6.32 2.12
N ARG A 94 1.06 6.25 3.22
CA ARG A 94 0.26 7.35 3.80
C ARG A 94 -1.02 7.80 3.09
N VAL A 95 -1.39 7.22 1.95
CA VAL A 95 -2.67 7.55 1.28
C VAL A 95 -3.80 6.75 1.96
N ALA A 96 -4.55 7.40 2.84
CA ALA A 96 -5.75 6.85 3.47
C ALA A 96 -6.80 6.54 2.39
N PRO A 97 -7.35 5.32 2.33
CA PRO A 97 -8.21 4.69 3.36
C PRO A 97 -7.60 3.53 4.17
N ILE A 98 -6.55 2.85 3.67
CA ILE A 98 -6.01 1.61 4.27
C ILE A 98 -5.34 1.86 5.64
N GLN A 99 -5.01 3.10 6.01
CA GLN A 99 -4.35 3.46 7.28
C GLN A 99 -5.21 4.32 8.22
N GLN A 100 -6.42 4.71 7.83
CA GLN A 100 -7.12 5.82 8.50
C GLN A 100 -7.66 5.43 9.88
N VAL A 101 -8.01 4.17 10.11
CA VAL A 101 -8.50 3.69 11.41
C VAL A 101 -7.38 3.47 12.43
N MET A 102 -6.13 3.23 12.00
CA MET A 102 -4.99 2.99 12.90
C MET A 102 -4.59 4.19 13.77
N THR A 103 -5.11 5.38 13.49
CA THR A 103 -4.76 6.62 14.21
C THR A 103 -5.75 6.99 15.32
N SER A 104 -6.89 6.29 15.45
CA SER A 104 -7.85 6.55 16.51
C SER A 104 -7.64 5.61 17.73
N THR A 105 -7.02 6.21 18.75
CA THR A 105 -7.30 6.00 20.20
C THR A 105 -6.71 4.86 21.04
N ALA A 106 -6.02 3.81 20.56
CA ALA A 106 -5.52 2.77 21.49
C ALA A 106 -4.01 2.43 21.50
N THR A 107 -3.20 2.84 20.51
CA THR A 107 -1.85 2.24 20.35
C THR A 107 -0.77 3.20 19.85
N ARG A 108 -0.82 4.48 20.24
CA ARG A 108 0.18 5.48 19.80
C ARG A 108 1.64 5.12 20.17
N GLY A 109 1.86 4.48 21.33
CA GLY A 109 3.22 4.16 21.81
C GLY A 109 3.93 3.04 21.04
N GLN A 110 3.23 1.94 20.75
CA GLN A 110 3.81 0.81 20.01
C GLN A 110 3.86 1.07 18.49
N MET A 111 2.86 1.77 17.94
CA MET A 111 2.82 2.08 16.50
C MET A 111 3.87 3.11 16.08
N ALA A 112 4.19 4.09 16.93
CA ALA A 112 5.30 5.02 16.65
C ALA A 112 6.63 4.29 16.55
N LEU A 113 6.88 3.31 17.43
CA LEU A 113 8.10 2.50 17.42
C LEU A 113 8.18 1.55 16.20
N ILE A 114 7.04 0.96 15.83
CA ILE A 114 6.90 0.07 14.67
C ILE A 114 7.11 0.86 13.37
N MET A 115 6.42 1.99 13.20
CA MET A 115 6.58 2.87 12.03
C MET A 115 8.01 3.41 11.92
N TYR A 116 8.64 3.77 13.05
CA TYR A 116 10.03 4.24 13.08
C TYR A 116 11.04 3.17 12.66
N ARG A 117 10.83 1.91 13.08
CA ARG A 117 11.68 0.77 12.68
C ARG A 117 11.46 0.37 11.21
N LEU A 118 10.24 0.53 10.73
CA LEU A 118 9.83 0.17 9.37
C LEU A 118 10.24 1.20 8.31
N LEU A 119 10.44 2.47 8.69
CA LEU A 119 10.87 3.57 7.80
C LEU A 119 12.40 3.77 7.74
N ARG A 120 13.18 2.99 8.51
CA ARG A 120 14.65 3.09 8.62
C ARG A 120 15.43 1.96 7.93
N LYS A 121 14.77 1.08 7.17
CA LYS A 121 15.42 0.05 6.36
C LYS A 121 15.29 0.37 4.89
#